data_AF-A0A0P9SQT2-F1
#
_entry.id   AF-A0A0P9SQT2-F1
#
_cell.length_a   1.000
_cell.length_b   1.000
_cell.length_c   1.000
_cell.angle_alpha   90.00
_cell.angle_beta   90.00
_cell.angle_gamma   90.00
#
_symmetry.space_group_name_H-M   'P 1'
#
loop_
_entity.id
_entity.type
_entity.pdbx_description
1 polymer ?
#
loop_
_entity_poly.entity_id
_entity_poly.type
_entity_poly.pdbx_seq_one_letter_code
_entity_poly.pdbx_strand_id
1 'polypeptide(L)'
;MKLHQPKISLRPKLKAYIWITGILLFLWIGFVLLAYFKAQENNMELRDIHSVTRWGIAAILGTLLLIYSGHWWGKAVAHEKVEPAAYKSNVAAQVSEQQALQKRTYALEIRGIGLAVGGWHQSSVWRKIKEKKNNFTSIYSQNPEDYTDSLLSRENTQSINIRAAFKHSAGEAVAYWPIPTFAIAPPNNLQIRVLLTIF
;
A
#
# COMPACT_ATOMS: atom_id res chain seq x y z
N MET A 1 9.67 0.11 6.08
CA MET A 1 10.06 -1.14 6.77
C MET A 1 10.00 -2.27 5.75
N LYS A 2 11.14 -2.75 5.22
CA LYS A 2 11.16 -3.84 4.22
C LYS A 2 11.00 -5.17 4.96
N LEU A 3 9.82 -5.78 4.87
CA LEU A 3 9.58 -7.13 5.38
C LEU A 3 10.51 -8.11 4.63
N HIS A 4 11.49 -8.66 5.35
CA HIS A 4 12.27 -9.81 4.88
C HIS A 4 11.32 -11.01 4.82
N GLN A 5 10.79 -11.27 3.62
CA GLN A 5 10.06 -12.51 3.35
C GLN A 5 11.08 -13.65 3.36
N PRO A 6 10.96 -14.65 4.25
CA PRO A 6 11.84 -15.80 4.24
C PRO A 6 11.70 -16.49 2.88
N LYS A 7 12.82 -16.69 2.18
CA LYS A 7 12.84 -17.40 0.90
C LYS A 7 12.44 -18.87 1.16
N ILE A 8 11.16 -19.18 1.03
CA ILE A 8 10.67 -20.54 1.19
C ILE A 8 11.17 -21.35 0.00
N SER A 9 12.08 -22.29 0.23
CA SER A 9 12.58 -23.15 -0.85
C SER A 9 11.47 -24.12 -1.28
N LEU A 10 10.93 -23.89 -2.48
CA LEU A 10 9.94 -24.76 -3.12
C LEU A 10 10.47 -26.18 -3.36
N ARG A 11 11.78 -26.33 -3.56
CA ARG A 11 12.43 -27.63 -3.79
C ARG A 11 12.64 -28.41 -2.47
N PRO A 12 12.28 -29.71 -2.42
CA PRO A 12 12.63 -30.57 -1.29
C PRO A 12 14.15 -30.69 -1.12
N LYS A 13 14.63 -30.93 0.11
CA LYS A 13 16.07 -31.10 0.39
C LYS A 13 16.57 -32.43 -0.19
N LEU A 14 17.43 -32.37 -1.21
CA LEU A 14 17.93 -33.54 -1.94
C LEU A 14 18.76 -34.51 -1.07
N LYS A 15 19.42 -33.99 -0.02
CA LYS A 15 20.33 -34.77 0.84
C LYS A 15 19.68 -36.01 1.46
N ALA A 16 18.44 -35.89 1.94
CA ALA A 16 17.74 -37.00 2.58
C ALA A 16 17.41 -38.11 1.58
N TYR A 17 16.98 -37.73 0.37
CA TYR A 17 16.69 -38.69 -0.70
C TYR A 17 17.94 -39.46 -1.12
N ILE A 18 19.09 -38.79 -1.28
CA ILE A 18 20.36 -39.43 -1.64
C ILE A 18 20.77 -40.48 -0.59
N TRP A 19 20.63 -40.17 0.70
CA TRP A 19 20.92 -41.12 1.78
C TRP A 19 20.01 -42.35 1.74
N ILE A 20 18.71 -42.14 1.55
CA ILE A 20 17.74 -43.23 1.43
C ILE A 20 18.05 -44.11 0.21
N THR A 21 18.38 -43.51 -0.95
CA THR A 21 18.80 -44.26 -2.14
C THR A 21 20.03 -45.11 -1.87
N GLY A 22 21.04 -44.53 -1.22
CA GLY A 22 22.29 -45.22 -0.92
C GLY A 22 22.07 -46.45 -0.03
N ILE A 23 21.26 -46.30 1.03
CA ILE A 23 20.91 -47.42 1.93
C ILE A 23 20.13 -48.49 1.17
N LEU A 24 19.14 -48.11 0.37
CA LEU A 24 18.28 -49.06 -0.33
C LEU A 24 19.04 -49.83 -1.42
N LEU A 25 19.95 -49.16 -2.14
CA LEU A 25 20.84 -49.82 -3.10
C LEU A 25 21.83 -50.75 -2.40
N PHE A 26 22.40 -50.33 -1.27
CA PHE A 26 23.31 -51.18 -0.49
C PHE A 26 22.62 -52.45 0.00
N LEU A 27 21.40 -52.32 0.54
CA LEU A 27 20.58 -53.47 0.96
C LEU A 27 20.22 -54.38 -0.22
N TRP A 28 19.87 -53.82 -1.38
CA TRP A 28 19.55 -54.59 -2.58
C TRP A 28 20.76 -55.36 -3.11
N ILE A 29 21.92 -54.72 -3.20
CA ILE A 29 23.18 -55.37 -3.64
C ILE A 29 23.60 -56.44 -2.63
N GLY A 30 23.51 -56.16 -1.33
CA GLY A 30 23.79 -57.15 -0.28
C GLY A 30 22.87 -58.37 -0.36
N PHE A 31 21.58 -58.16 -0.63
CA PHE A 31 20.61 -59.22 -0.85
C PHE A 31 20.95 -60.08 -2.08
N VAL A 32 21.26 -59.45 -3.21
CA VAL A 32 21.67 -60.17 -4.44
C VAL A 32 22.95 -60.97 -4.19
N LEU A 33 23.91 -60.42 -3.46
CA LEU A 33 25.16 -61.10 -3.12
C LEU A 33 24.93 -62.31 -2.19
N LEU A 34 24.06 -62.18 -1.19
CA LEU A 34 23.67 -63.29 -0.32
C LEU A 34 22.95 -64.40 -1.12
N ALA A 35 22.03 -64.03 -2.00
CA ALA A 35 21.33 -64.97 -2.88
C ALA A 35 22.32 -65.69 -3.82
N TYR A 36 23.33 -64.98 -4.33
CA TYR A 36 24.40 -65.54 -5.15
C TYR A 36 25.21 -66.60 -4.40
N PHE A 37 25.70 -66.26 -3.20
CA PHE A 37 26.47 -67.23 -2.38
C PHE A 37 25.64 -68.45 -1.99
N LYS A 38 24.37 -68.27 -1.62
CA LYS A 38 23.47 -69.36 -1.25
C LYS A 38 23.16 -70.30 -2.42
N ALA A 39 23.01 -69.77 -3.62
CA ALA A 39 22.80 -70.60 -4.80
C ALA A 39 24.07 -71.39 -5.18
N GLN A 40 25.25 -70.79 -5.03
CA GLN A 40 26.52 -71.47 -5.24
C GLN A 40 26.73 -72.61 -4.23
N GLU A 41 26.43 -72.39 -2.94
CA GLU A 41 26.52 -73.41 -1.88
C GLU A 41 25.61 -74.62 -2.15
N ASN A 42 24.41 -74.36 -2.67
CA ASN A 42 23.39 -75.39 -2.92
C ASN A 42 23.46 -76.00 -4.34
N ASN A 43 24.48 -75.68 -5.14
CA ASN A 43 24.60 -76.07 -6.55
C ASN A 43 23.34 -75.75 -7.40
N MET A 44 22.69 -74.62 -7.12
CA MET A 44 21.51 -74.15 -7.85
C MET A 44 21.91 -73.30 -9.05
N GLU A 45 21.26 -73.49 -10.20
CA GLU A 45 21.48 -72.66 -11.38
C GLU A 45 20.74 -71.31 -11.25
N LEU A 46 21.49 -70.21 -11.21
CA LEU A 46 20.94 -68.85 -11.16
C LEU A 46 20.66 -68.32 -12.57
N ARG A 47 19.50 -68.66 -13.10
CA ARG A 47 19.03 -68.05 -14.36
C ARG A 47 18.60 -66.60 -14.13
N ASP A 48 18.97 -65.72 -15.06
CA ASP A 48 18.51 -64.33 -15.13
C ASP A 48 18.88 -63.38 -13.98
N ILE A 49 19.86 -63.73 -13.12
CA ILE A 49 20.24 -62.89 -11.97
C ILE A 49 20.68 -61.47 -12.35
N HIS A 50 21.34 -61.33 -13.50
CA HIS A 50 21.74 -60.02 -14.04
C HIS A 50 20.53 -59.19 -14.48
N SER A 51 19.46 -59.84 -14.97
CA SER A 51 18.20 -59.19 -15.31
C SER A 51 17.48 -58.71 -14.04
N VAL A 52 17.31 -59.59 -13.06
CA VAL A 52 16.66 -59.30 -11.77
C VAL A 52 17.36 -58.14 -11.05
N THR A 53 18.70 -58.14 -11.06
CA THR A 53 19.50 -57.07 -10.44
C THR A 53 19.22 -55.71 -11.07
N ARG A 54 19.20 -55.63 -12.41
CA ARG A 54 18.93 -54.38 -13.14
C ARG A 54 17.50 -53.87 -12.92
N TRP A 55 16.52 -54.75 -12.97
CA TRP A 55 15.12 -54.36 -12.76
C TRP A 55 14.84 -53.94 -11.31
N GLY A 56 15.51 -54.55 -10.32
CA GLY A 56 15.44 -54.09 -8.93
C GLY A 56 16.02 -52.69 -8.73
N ILE A 57 17.16 -52.39 -9.34
CA ILE A 57 17.75 -51.04 -9.32
C ILE A 57 16.81 -50.03 -10.00
N ALA A 58 16.25 -50.39 -11.17
CA ALA A 58 15.30 -49.53 -11.89
C ALA A 58 14.04 -49.25 -11.07
N ALA A 59 13.49 -50.25 -10.37
CA ALA A 59 12.32 -50.08 -9.51
C ALA A 59 12.60 -49.15 -8.31
N ILE A 60 13.79 -49.27 -7.69
CA ILE A 60 14.23 -48.39 -6.60
C ILE A 60 14.31 -46.93 -7.08
N LEU A 61 15.01 -46.69 -8.19
CA LEU A 61 15.19 -45.34 -8.74
C LEU A 61 13.86 -44.74 -9.21
N GLY A 62 13.02 -45.52 -9.89
CA GLY A 62 11.71 -45.08 -10.38
C GLY A 62 10.76 -44.68 -9.25
N THR A 63 10.69 -45.50 -8.18
CA THR A 63 9.86 -45.20 -7.01
C THR A 63 10.31 -43.92 -6.31
N LEU A 64 11.62 -43.73 -6.16
CA LEU A 64 12.16 -42.54 -5.50
C LEU A 64 11.91 -41.26 -6.31
N LEU A 65 12.00 -41.36 -7.64
CA LEU A 65 11.70 -40.26 -8.55
C LEU A 65 10.23 -39.84 -8.46
N LEU A 66 9.31 -40.79 -8.35
CA LEU A 66 7.89 -40.52 -8.14
C LEU A 66 7.62 -39.82 -6.80
N ILE A 67 8.21 -40.32 -5.70
CA ILE A 67 8.07 -39.70 -4.37
C ILE A 67 8.61 -38.28 -4.37
N TYR A 68 9.79 -38.05 -4.95
CA TYR A 68 10.38 -36.71 -5.02
C TYR A 68 9.51 -35.75 -5.86
N SER A 69 9.01 -36.23 -7.00
CA SER A 69 8.13 -35.45 -7.88
C SER A 69 6.82 -35.07 -7.19
N GLY A 70 6.18 -36.01 -6.50
CA GLY A 70 4.96 -35.76 -5.72
C GLY A 70 5.18 -34.77 -4.58
N HIS A 71 6.31 -34.89 -3.85
CA HIS A 71 6.65 -33.96 -2.78
C HIS A 71 6.88 -32.55 -3.33
N TRP A 72 7.61 -32.41 -4.43
CA TRP A 72 7.84 -31.10 -5.06
C TRP A 72 6.55 -30.46 -5.55
N TRP A 73 5.69 -31.23 -6.24
CA TRP A 73 4.40 -30.75 -6.72
C TRP A 73 3.49 -30.28 -5.58
N GLY A 74 3.40 -31.06 -4.49
CA GLY A 74 2.61 -30.68 -3.31
C GLY A 74 3.07 -29.36 -2.69
N LYS A 75 4.39 -29.12 -2.59
CA LYS A 75 4.93 -27.84 -2.11
C LYS A 75 4.64 -26.68 -3.07
N ALA A 76 4.69 -26.91 -4.37
CA ALA A 76 4.37 -25.88 -5.37
C ALA A 76 2.90 -25.44 -5.27
N VAL A 77 1.97 -26.40 -5.21
CA VAL A 77 0.53 -26.14 -5.07
C VAL A 77 0.20 -25.44 -3.75
N ALA A 78 0.86 -25.80 -2.66
CA ALA A 78 0.67 -25.14 -1.37
C ALA A 78 1.13 -23.68 -1.41
N HIS A 79 2.28 -23.40 -2.03
CA HIS A 79 2.79 -22.04 -2.18
C HIS A 79 1.85 -21.16 -3.02
N GLU A 80 1.31 -21.69 -4.12
CA GLU A 80 0.35 -21.00 -4.98
C GLU A 80 -0.93 -20.60 -4.23
N LYS A 81 -1.33 -21.33 -3.18
CA LYS A 81 -2.54 -21.02 -2.39
C LYS A 81 -2.28 -20.03 -1.26
N VAL A 82 -1.06 -19.96 -0.73
CA VAL A 82 -0.71 -19.09 0.41
C VAL A 82 -0.54 -17.63 -0.01
N GLU A 83 0.11 -17.35 -1.14
CA GLU A 83 0.29 -15.99 -1.66
C GLU A 83 -1.04 -15.24 -1.94
N PRO A 84 -2.04 -15.81 -2.64
CA PRO A 84 -3.29 -15.12 -2.90
C PRO A 84 -4.15 -14.94 -1.65
N ALA A 85 -4.04 -15.83 -0.65
CA ALA A 85 -4.75 -15.68 0.62
C ALA A 85 -4.20 -14.48 1.42
N ALA A 86 -2.87 -14.37 1.53
CA ALA A 86 -2.22 -13.25 2.20
C ALA A 86 -2.44 -11.92 1.45
N TYR A 87 -2.44 -11.95 0.12
CA TYR A 87 -2.76 -10.77 -0.69
C TYR A 87 -4.21 -10.31 -0.47
N LYS A 88 -5.18 -11.22 -0.53
CA LYS A 88 -6.60 -10.91 -0.31
C LYS A 88 -6.88 -10.34 1.09
N SER A 89 -6.23 -10.88 2.13
CA SER A 89 -6.39 -10.36 3.49
C SER A 89 -5.84 -8.93 3.63
N ASN A 90 -4.69 -8.64 3.01
CA ASN A 90 -4.10 -7.29 3.05
C ASN A 90 -4.97 -6.27 2.31
N VAL A 91 -5.52 -6.63 1.15
CA VAL A 91 -6.44 -5.74 0.41
C VAL A 91 -7.73 -5.52 1.22
N ALA A 92 -8.30 -6.55 1.83
CA ALA A 92 -9.48 -6.40 2.68
C ALA A 92 -9.23 -5.48 3.89
N ALA A 93 -8.05 -5.56 4.52
CA ALA A 93 -7.66 -4.67 5.60
C ALA A 93 -7.54 -3.21 5.14
N GLN A 94 -6.88 -2.96 3.99
CA GLN A 94 -6.76 -1.62 3.42
C GLN A 94 -8.13 -1.01 3.04
N VAL A 95 -9.03 -1.81 2.46
CA VAL A 95 -10.39 -1.37 2.14
C VAL A 95 -11.17 -1.00 3.41
N SER A 96 -11.04 -1.80 4.47
CA SER A 96 -11.66 -1.51 5.77
C SER A 96 -11.13 -0.22 6.40
N GLU A 97 -9.81 0.01 6.36
CA GLU A 97 -9.20 1.26 6.82
C GLU A 97 -9.68 2.47 6.02
N GLN A 98 -9.73 2.38 4.70
CA GLN A 98 -10.25 3.45 3.84
C GLN A 98 -11.72 3.77 4.12
N GLN A 99 -12.55 2.74 4.31
CA GLN A 99 -13.96 2.92 4.70
C GLN A 99 -14.10 3.58 6.08
N ALA A 100 -13.24 3.24 7.04
CA ALA A 100 -13.21 3.88 8.35
C ALA A 100 -12.78 5.36 8.26
N LEU A 101 -11.84 5.70 7.38
CA LEU A 101 -11.44 7.08 7.11
C LEU A 101 -12.52 7.89 6.39
N GLN A 102 -13.22 7.28 5.43
CA GLN A 102 -14.33 7.92 4.72
C GLN A 102 -15.51 8.22 5.67
N LYS A 103 -15.82 7.31 6.61
CA LYS A 103 -16.83 7.57 7.65
C LYS A 103 -16.43 8.71 8.60
N ARG A 104 -15.15 9.09 8.66
CA ARG A 104 -14.63 10.20 9.47
C ARG A 104 -14.52 11.52 8.70
N THR A 105 -14.98 11.59 7.45
CA THR A 105 -15.05 12.87 6.72
C THR A 105 -16.18 13.72 7.32
N TYR A 106 -15.82 14.63 8.20
CA TYR A 106 -16.75 15.59 8.82
C TYR A 106 -17.26 16.57 7.76
N ALA A 107 -18.57 16.72 7.64
CA ALA A 107 -19.18 17.79 6.86
C ALA A 107 -19.14 19.08 7.69
N LEU A 108 -18.34 20.05 7.27
CA LEU A 108 -18.34 21.38 7.86
C LEU A 108 -19.52 22.17 7.29
N GLU A 109 -20.58 22.31 8.09
CA GLU A 109 -21.71 23.18 7.75
C GLU A 109 -21.38 24.62 8.20
N ILE A 110 -21.20 25.54 7.24
CA ILE A 110 -21.04 26.96 7.54
C ILE A 110 -22.43 27.54 7.84
N ARG A 111 -22.78 27.68 9.13
CA ARG A 111 -24.09 28.17 9.58
C ARG A 111 -24.25 29.69 9.58
N GLY A 112 -23.18 30.44 9.33
CA GLY A 112 -23.22 31.89 9.26
C GLY A 112 -21.91 32.48 8.74
N ILE A 113 -22.02 33.57 7.97
CA ILE A 113 -20.91 34.38 7.50
C ILE A 113 -21.15 35.80 8.00
N GLY A 114 -20.21 36.34 8.76
CA GLY A 114 -20.23 37.72 9.24
C GLY A 114 -19.26 38.60 8.47
N LEU A 115 -19.71 39.79 8.06
CA LEU A 115 -18.86 40.84 7.48
C LEU A 115 -18.74 41.96 8.51
N ALA A 116 -17.56 42.17 9.07
CA ALA A 116 -17.32 43.29 9.96
C ALA A 116 -16.84 44.51 9.17
N VAL A 117 -17.51 45.65 9.34
CA VAL A 117 -17.23 46.88 8.59
C VAL A 117 -16.21 47.75 9.32
N GLY A 118 -14.94 47.63 8.93
CA GLY A 118 -13.83 48.41 9.50
C GLY A 118 -13.43 49.59 8.61
N GLY A 119 -13.98 50.77 8.87
CA GLY A 119 -13.53 52.06 8.32
C GLY A 119 -13.20 52.07 6.81
N TRP A 120 -12.01 52.57 6.46
CA TRP A 120 -11.57 52.75 5.07
C TRP A 120 -11.33 51.44 4.30
N HIS A 121 -11.15 50.31 4.98
CA HIS A 121 -10.76 49.03 4.35
C HIS A 121 -11.85 48.38 3.49
N GLN A 122 -13.13 48.72 3.70
CA GLN A 122 -14.25 48.18 2.90
C GLN A 122 -14.95 49.24 2.03
N SER A 123 -14.60 50.52 2.19
CA SER A 123 -15.20 51.63 1.44
C SER A 123 -15.02 51.51 -0.08
N SER A 124 -13.89 50.96 -0.52
CA SER A 124 -13.57 50.74 -1.93
C SER A 124 -14.47 49.71 -2.61
N VAL A 125 -14.82 48.64 -1.90
CA VAL A 125 -15.75 47.60 -2.38
C VAL A 125 -17.15 48.18 -2.52
N TRP A 126 -17.64 48.89 -1.50
CA TRP A 126 -18.95 49.54 -1.53
C TRP A 126 -19.07 50.59 -2.64
N ARG A 127 -17.99 51.34 -2.89
CA ARG A 127 -17.94 52.29 -4.01
C ARG A 127 -18.05 51.56 -5.35
N LYS A 128 -17.29 50.48 -5.55
CA LYS A 128 -17.35 49.67 -6.79
C LYS A 128 -18.72 49.01 -7.00
N ILE A 129 -19.37 48.52 -5.94
CA ILE A 129 -20.75 48.00 -6.00
C ILE A 129 -21.71 49.10 -6.46
N LYS A 130 -21.61 50.29 -5.86
CA LYS A 130 -22.46 51.45 -6.20
C LYS A 130 -22.21 51.95 -7.63
N GLU A 131 -20.97 51.92 -8.11
CA GLU A 131 -20.60 52.29 -9.48
C GLU A 131 -21.12 51.27 -10.50
N LYS A 132 -21.01 49.97 -10.21
CA LYS A 132 -21.43 48.90 -11.13
C LYS A 132 -22.94 48.82 -11.33
N LYS A 133 -23.72 49.10 -10.26
CA LYS A 133 -25.21 49.06 -10.25
C LYS A 133 -25.82 47.77 -10.84
N ASN A 134 -25.11 46.64 -10.76
CA ASN A 134 -25.58 45.37 -11.28
C ASN A 134 -25.10 44.21 -10.40
N ASN A 135 -26.05 43.49 -9.82
CA ASN A 135 -25.82 42.43 -8.85
C ASN A 135 -25.38 41.09 -9.49
N PHE A 136 -25.54 40.93 -10.80
CA PHE A 136 -25.24 39.70 -11.53
C PHE A 136 -23.89 39.74 -12.26
N THR A 137 -23.09 40.79 -12.03
CA THR A 137 -21.81 40.99 -12.71
C THR A 137 -20.72 41.28 -11.71
N SER A 138 -19.50 40.78 -11.96
CA SER A 138 -18.34 41.07 -11.11
C SER A 138 -18.08 42.59 -11.03
N ILE A 139 -17.76 43.06 -9.82
CA ILE A 139 -17.26 44.44 -9.56
C ILE A 139 -15.78 44.61 -9.93
N TYR A 140 -15.09 43.51 -10.19
CA TYR A 140 -13.68 43.45 -10.58
C TYR A 140 -13.55 43.14 -12.08
N SER A 141 -12.52 43.70 -12.71
CA SER A 141 -12.23 43.44 -14.11
C SER A 141 -11.91 41.97 -14.35
N GLN A 142 -12.25 41.47 -15.54
CA GLN A 142 -11.86 40.14 -16.00
C GLN A 142 -10.60 40.20 -16.88
N ASN A 143 -10.16 41.40 -17.26
CA ASN A 143 -8.97 41.60 -18.08
C ASN A 143 -7.71 41.55 -17.18
N PRO A 144 -6.77 40.61 -17.42
CA PRO A 144 -5.53 40.53 -16.66
C PRO A 144 -4.68 41.81 -16.72
N GLU A 145 -4.73 42.53 -17.83
CA GLU A 145 -3.94 43.76 -18.04
C GLU A 145 -4.34 44.91 -17.09
N ASP A 146 -5.54 44.84 -16.50
CA ASP A 146 -6.02 45.83 -15.53
C ASP A 146 -5.37 45.63 -14.14
N TYR A 147 -4.52 44.61 -13.98
CA TYR A 147 -3.85 44.23 -12.74
C TYR A 147 -2.32 44.29 -12.89
N THR A 148 -1.79 45.52 -12.98
CA THR A 148 -0.36 45.78 -13.20
C THR A 148 0.51 45.72 -11.94
N ASP A 149 -0.08 45.36 -10.79
CA ASP A 149 0.62 45.30 -9.50
C ASP A 149 1.74 44.24 -9.49
N SER A 150 2.92 44.65 -9.03
CA SER A 150 4.05 43.73 -8.82
C SER A 150 3.75 42.68 -7.74
N LEU A 151 4.45 41.54 -7.78
CA LEU A 151 4.32 40.50 -6.74
C LEU A 151 4.51 41.05 -5.32
N LEU A 152 5.52 41.89 -5.11
CA LEU A 152 5.78 42.53 -3.83
C LEU A 152 4.62 43.45 -3.37
N SER A 153 4.03 44.21 -4.30
CA SER A 153 2.85 45.05 -4.01
C SER A 153 1.67 44.20 -3.55
N ARG A 154 1.46 43.06 -4.22
CA ARG A 154 0.38 42.12 -3.89
C ARG A 154 0.59 41.45 -2.53
N GLU A 155 1.80 41.00 -2.22
CA GLU A 155 2.15 40.42 -0.92
C GLU A 155 1.99 41.43 0.23
N ASN A 156 2.47 42.66 0.04
CA ASN A 156 2.31 43.73 1.02
C ASN A 156 0.81 44.03 1.26
N THR A 157 0.04 44.17 0.19
CA THR A 157 -1.42 44.40 0.26
C THR A 157 -2.13 43.24 0.97
N GLN A 158 -1.78 41.99 0.66
CA GLN A 158 -2.30 40.81 1.34
C GLN A 158 -1.99 40.84 2.83
N SER A 159 -0.75 41.16 3.23
CA SER A 159 -0.36 41.21 4.64
C SER A 159 -1.16 42.26 5.43
N ILE A 160 -1.41 43.43 4.83
CA ILE A 160 -2.20 44.52 5.42
C ILE A 160 -3.67 44.08 5.57
N ASN A 161 -4.24 43.46 4.54
CA ASN A 161 -5.62 42.99 4.55
C ASN A 161 -5.86 41.90 5.59
N ILE A 162 -4.91 40.96 5.76
CA ILE A 162 -4.97 39.94 6.82
C ILE A 162 -5.00 40.60 8.20
N ARG A 163 -4.08 41.56 8.46
CA ARG A 163 -4.04 42.28 9.74
C ARG A 163 -5.34 43.05 10.01
N ALA A 164 -5.90 43.71 9.00
CA ALA A 164 -7.17 44.41 9.11
C ALA A 164 -8.34 43.45 9.41
N ALA A 165 -8.39 42.29 8.75
CA ALA A 165 -9.41 41.26 9.02
C ALA A 165 -9.33 40.73 10.45
N PHE A 166 -8.11 40.46 10.96
CA PHE A 166 -7.95 40.06 12.36
C PHE A 166 -8.33 41.19 13.33
N LYS A 167 -7.95 42.43 13.06
CA LYS A 167 -8.23 43.56 13.97
C LYS A 167 -9.71 43.94 14.02
N HIS A 168 -10.38 43.99 12.86
CA HIS A 168 -11.74 44.53 12.74
C HIS A 168 -12.82 43.45 12.64
N SER A 169 -12.48 42.19 12.38
CA SER A 169 -13.44 41.08 12.31
C SER A 169 -13.18 40.05 13.41
N ALA A 170 -12.02 39.38 13.38
CA ALA A 170 -11.75 38.27 14.30
C ALA A 170 -11.57 38.69 15.76
N GLY A 171 -10.98 39.87 16.01
CA GLY A 171 -10.80 40.41 17.36
C GLY A 171 -12.13 40.71 18.05
N GLU A 172 -13.16 41.10 17.30
CA GLU A 172 -14.49 41.41 17.83
C GLU A 172 -15.37 40.14 17.97
N ALA A 173 -15.03 39.05 17.27
CA ALA A 173 -15.76 37.79 17.34
C ALA A 173 -15.66 37.11 18.71
N VAL A 174 -14.60 37.37 19.48
CA VAL A 174 -14.33 36.76 20.80
C VAL A 174 -15.19 37.38 21.91
N ALA A 175 -15.83 38.53 21.68
CA ALA A 175 -16.49 39.29 22.75
C ALA A 175 -17.79 38.65 23.28
N TYR A 176 -18.45 37.76 22.53
CA TYR A 176 -19.74 37.18 22.96
C TYR A 176 -19.82 35.65 22.92
N TRP A 177 -19.12 34.95 22.01
CA TRP A 177 -19.02 33.48 21.96
C TRP A 177 -17.72 33.08 21.24
N PRO A 178 -17.04 31.97 21.59
CA PRO A 178 -15.90 31.48 20.83
C PRO A 178 -16.39 30.89 19.50
N ILE A 179 -16.69 31.76 18.54
CA ILE A 179 -17.01 31.37 17.16
C ILE A 179 -15.66 31.20 16.45
N PRO A 180 -15.36 30.01 15.90
CA PRO A 180 -14.14 29.81 15.13
C PRO A 180 -14.12 30.80 13.97
N THR A 181 -13.14 31.70 13.97
CA THR A 181 -13.00 32.73 12.95
C THR A 181 -11.88 32.34 11.98
N PHE A 182 -12.21 32.31 10.69
CA PHE A 182 -11.28 31.93 9.63
C PHE A 182 -10.87 33.16 8.83
N ALA A 183 -9.56 33.41 8.72
CA ALA A 183 -9.02 34.38 7.77
C ALA A 183 -8.62 33.66 6.48
N ILE A 184 -9.30 33.96 5.38
CA ILE A 184 -8.99 33.41 4.06
C ILE A 184 -8.12 34.43 3.33
N ALA A 185 -6.88 34.05 3.01
CA ALA A 185 -5.97 34.83 2.19
C ALA A 185 -5.82 34.21 0.80
N PRO A 186 -5.45 35.00 -0.24
CA PRO A 186 -5.10 34.46 -1.55
C PRO A 186 -3.99 33.41 -1.42
N PRO A 187 -4.04 32.33 -2.21
CA PRO A 187 -3.09 31.24 -2.11
C PRO A 187 -1.70 31.72 -2.51
N ASN A 188 -0.75 31.66 -1.57
CA ASN A 188 0.66 31.56 -1.94
C ASN A 188 0.88 30.10 -2.39
N ASN A 189 0.64 29.87 -3.67
CA ASN A 189 0.99 28.66 -4.41
C ASN A 189 0.02 27.48 -4.13
N LEU A 190 -1.04 27.37 -4.95
CA LEU A 190 -1.84 26.17 -5.24
C LEU A 190 -2.40 25.31 -4.09
N GLN A 191 -2.42 25.78 -2.83
CA GLN A 191 -3.15 25.13 -1.75
C GLN A 191 -3.89 26.17 -0.91
N ILE A 192 -5.18 25.93 -0.65
CA ILE A 192 -5.96 26.66 0.35
C ILE A 192 -5.33 26.33 1.71
N ARG A 193 -4.51 27.23 2.24
CA ARG A 193 -3.99 27.12 3.61
C ARG A 193 -4.97 27.79 4.55
N VAL A 194 -5.78 26.99 5.23
CA VAL A 194 -6.52 27.43 6.42
C VAL A 194 -5.52 27.50 7.56
N LEU A 195 -5.19 28.70 8.03
CA LEU A 195 -4.37 28.86 9.23
C LEU A 195 -5.25 28.54 10.44
N LEU A 196 -5.08 27.35 11.00
CA LEU A 196 -5.81 26.89 12.17
C LEU A 196 -5.08 27.37 13.43
N THR A 197 -5.44 28.55 13.94
CA THR A 197 -5.03 28.98 15.28
C THR A 197 -6.22 28.77 16.20
N ILE A 198 -6.19 27.68 16.97
CA ILE A 198 -7.10 27.47 18.10
C ILE A 198 -6.44 28.18 19.30
N PHE A 199 -7.14 29.15 19.90
CA PHE A 199 -6.81 29.67 21.24
C PHE A 199 -7.52 28.81 22.29
#